data_AF-A0A317QMD1-F1
#
_entry.id   AF-A0A317QMD1-F1
#
_cell.length_a   1.000
_cell.length_b   1.000
_cell.length_c   1.000
_cell.angle_alpha   90.00
_cell.angle_beta   90.00
_cell.angle_gamma   90.00
#
_symmetry.space_group_name_H-M   'P 1'
#
loop_
_entity.id
_entity.type
_entity.pdbx_description
1 polymer ?
#
loop_
_entity_poly.entity_id
_entity_poly.type
_entity_poly.pdbx_seq_one_letter_code
_entity_poly.pdbx_strand_id
1 'polypeptide(L)' 'MTVRQDRSASLLVRVWLEGEDDVFRARLTSVQTSPGAAAGQEATVGVASSPGDVLALVQTWLTGFLGPGADLPPDAP' A
#
# COMPACT_ATOMS: atom_id res chain seq x y z
N MET A 1 20.69 -7.73 22.07
CA MET A 1 19.22 -7.84 22.06
C MET A 1 18.75 -7.36 20.70
N THR A 2 18.47 -8.27 19.78
CA THR A 2 18.11 -7.91 18.39
C THR A 2 16.67 -7.42 18.42
N VAL A 3 16.44 -6.14 18.20
CA VAL A 3 15.09 -5.61 17.93
C VAL A 3 14.58 -6.39 16.71
N ARG A 4 13.58 -7.26 16.90
CA ARG A 4 12.75 -7.69 15.79
C ARG A 4 12.13 -6.42 15.25
N GLN A 5 12.58 -6.01 14.07
CA GLN A 5 11.96 -4.93 13.35
C GLN A 5 10.49 -5.30 13.17
N ASP A 6 9.59 -4.58 13.82
CA ASP A 6 8.16 -4.82 13.67
C ASP A 6 7.83 -4.49 12.21
N ARG A 7 7.36 -5.49 11.44
CA ARG A 7 7.01 -5.30 10.02
C ARG A 7 5.80 -4.38 10.00
N SER A 8 6.04 -3.11 9.71
CA SER A 8 5.01 -2.07 9.66
C SER A 8 4.98 -1.39 8.30
N ALA A 9 3.77 -1.10 7.82
CA ALA A 9 3.51 -0.28 6.65
C ALA A 9 2.25 0.54 6.87
N SER A 10 2.17 1.70 6.21
CA SER A 10 1.01 2.58 6.24
C SER A 10 0.36 2.62 4.88
N LEU A 11 -0.97 2.70 4.83
CA LEU A 11 -1.74 2.90 3.60
C LEU A 11 -2.48 4.23 3.69
N LEU A 12 -2.13 5.17 2.80
CA LEU A 12 -2.78 6.46 2.69
C LEU A 12 -3.87 6.39 1.62
N VAL A 13 -5.11 6.72 1.99
CA VAL A 13 -6.25 6.82 1.08
C VAL A 13 -6.58 8.29 0.91
N ARG A 14 -6.36 8.82 -0.30
CA ARG A 14 -6.78 10.18 -0.68
C ARG A 14 -8.07 10.07 -1.48
N VAL A 15 -9.12 10.77 -1.05
CA VAL A 15 -10.43 10.80 -1.70
C VAL A 15 -10.70 12.22 -2.21
N TRP A 16 -11.26 12.34 -3.40
CA TRP A 16 -11.73 13.60 -3.97
C TRP A 16 -12.92 13.36 -4.89
N LEU A 17 -13.62 14.45 -5.21
CA LEU A 17 -14.67 14.48 -6.21
C LEU A 17 -14.08 15.12 -7.47
N GLU A 18 -14.37 14.55 -8.63
CA GLU A 18 -13.83 14.99 -9.92
C GLU A 18 -14.95 15.45 -10.86
N GLY A 19 -14.78 16.63 -11.45
CA GLY A 19 -15.72 17.20 -12.42
C GLY A 19 -16.96 17.84 -11.79
N GLU A 20 -17.89 18.23 -12.65
CA GLU A 20 -19.14 18.93 -12.26
C GLU A 20 -20.18 17.98 -11.65
N ASP A 21 -20.11 16.69 -11.96
CA ASP A 21 -21.00 15.66 -11.41
C ASP A 21 -20.51 15.08 -10.08
N ASP A 22 -19.48 15.68 -9.47
CA ASP A 22 -18.88 15.23 -8.21
C ASP A 22 -18.51 13.73 -8.22
N VAL A 23 -17.87 13.28 -9.31
CA VAL A 23 -17.60 11.85 -9.49
C VAL A 23 -16.57 11.38 -8.47
N PHE A 24 -16.89 10.33 -7.72
CA PHE A 24 -16.00 9.77 -6.71
C PHE A 24 -14.68 9.29 -7.33
N ARG A 25 -13.57 9.69 -6.71
CA ARG A 25 -12.24 9.17 -6.98
C ARG A 25 -11.47 8.98 -5.69
N ALA A 26 -10.70 7.90 -5.65
CA ALA A 26 -9.74 7.69 -4.59
C ALA A 26 -8.43 7.15 -5.12
N ARG A 27 -7.32 7.51 -4.48
CA ARG A 27 -5.99 6.95 -4.74
C ARG A 27 -5.43 6.39 -3.45
N LEU A 28 -4.90 5.17 -3.54
CA LEU A 28 -4.28 4.47 -2.43
C LEU A 28 -2.77 4.46 -2.63
N THR A 29 -2.02 4.88 -1.62
CA THR A 29 -0.56 4.94 -1.63
C THR A 29 -0.02 4.18 -0.41
N SER A 30 0.80 3.17 -0.65
CA SER A 30 1.51 2.43 0.40
C SER A 30 2.78 3.18 0.76
N VAL A 31 3.03 3.34 2.05
CA VAL A 31 4.22 3.97 2.59
C VAL A 31 4.93 2.95 3.47
N GLN A 32 6.17 2.60 3.10
CA GLN A 32 6.99 1.74 3.93
C GLN A 32 7.49 2.52 5.14
N THR A 33 7.15 2.04 6.35
CA THR A 33 7.56 2.66 7.62
C THR A 33 8.59 1.84 8.38
N SER A 34 8.97 0.67 7.84
CA SER A 34 9.95 -0.23 8.43
C SER A 34 11.36 0.41 8.43
N PRO A 35 12.08 0.40 9.57
CA PRO A 35 13.45 0.94 9.62
C PRO A 35 14.41 0.12 8.73
N GLY A 36 15.09 0.78 7.80
CA GLY A 36 16.04 0.14 6.87
C GLY A 36 15.46 -0.15 5.47
N ALA A 37 14.14 -0.04 5.28
CA ALA A 37 13.61 0.32 3.96
C ALA A 37 13.99 1.79 3.68
N ALA A 38 14.13 2.20 2.42
CA ALA A 38 14.30 3.63 2.11
C ALA A 38 13.10 4.39 2.71
N ALA A 39 13.34 5.09 3.81
CA ALA A 39 12.28 5.76 4.56
C ALA A 39 11.54 6.71 3.62
N GLY A 40 10.22 6.53 3.48
CA GLY A 40 9.41 7.33 2.57
C GLY A 40 9.26 6.77 1.16
N GLN A 41 9.55 5.48 0.92
CA GLN A 41 9.23 4.86 -0.36
C GLN A 41 7.70 4.72 -0.49
N GLU A 42 7.12 5.66 -1.23
CA GLU A 42 5.70 5.71 -1.56
C GLU A 42 5.45 4.91 -2.85
N ALA A 43 4.60 3.88 -2.78
CA ALA A 43 4.16 3.13 -3.93
C ALA A 43 2.66 3.37 -4.13
N THR A 44 2.26 3.90 -5.29
CA THR A 44 0.83 3.98 -5.61
C THR A 44 0.32 2.55 -5.80
N VAL A 45 -0.63 2.15 -4.95
CA VAL A 45 -1.22 0.81 -4.92
C VAL A 45 -2.35 0.70 -5.95
N GLY A 46 -3.06 1.81 -6.18
CA GLY A 46 -4.13 1.85 -7.17
C GLY A 46 -4.95 3.13 -7.10
N VAL A 47 -5.86 3.24 -8.07
CA VAL A 47 -6.90 4.29 -8.15
C VAL A 47 -8.26 3.59 -8.20
N ALA A 48 -9.22 4.11 -7.46
CA ALA A 48 -10.58 3.62 -7.35
C ALA A 48 -11.57 4.68 -7.85
N SER A 49 -12.59 4.22 -8.58
CA SER A 49 -13.65 5.06 -9.12
C SER A 49 -14.98 4.88 -8.37
N SER A 50 -15.01 4.01 -7.37
CA SER A 50 -16.14 3.80 -6.48
C SER A 50 -15.68 3.42 -5.05
N PRO A 51 -16.53 3.60 -4.03
CA PRO A 51 -16.23 3.13 -2.67
C PRO A 51 -15.97 1.62 -2.58
N GLY A 52 -16.65 0.82 -3.42
CA GLY A 52 -16.43 -0.63 -3.48
C GLY A 52 -15.03 -0.99 -3.96
N ASP A 53 -14.53 -0.30 -4.98
CA ASP A 53 -13.17 -0.50 -5.51
C ASP A 53 -12.11 -0.16 -4.46
N VAL A 54 -12.35 0.84 -3.61
CA VAL A 54 -11.44 1.15 -2.49
C VAL A 54 -11.32 -0.05 -1.55
N LEU A 55 -12.45 -0.65 -1.15
CA LEU A 55 -12.44 -1.81 -0.25
C LEU A 55 -11.75 -3.03 -0.89
N ALA A 56 -11.92 -3.24 -2.19
CA ALA A 56 -11.25 -4.31 -2.92
C ALA A 56 -9.72 -4.11 -2.97
N LEU A 57 -9.27 -2.88 -3.21
CA LEU A 57 -7.85 -2.53 -3.22
C LEU A 57 -7.22 -2.64 -1.82
N VAL A 58 -7.92 -2.21 -0.77
CA VAL A 58 -7.44 -2.37 0.62
C VAL A 58 -7.28 -3.85 0.98
N GLN A 59 -8.26 -4.70 0.63
CA GLN A 59 -8.17 -6.14 0.86
C GLN A 59 -6.99 -6.77 0.13
N THR A 60 -6.79 -6.38 -1.13
CA THR A 60 -5.66 -6.86 -1.95
C THR A 60 -4.32 -6.46 -1.32
N TRP A 61 -4.19 -5.20 -0.90
CA TRP A 61 -2.99 -4.70 -0.24
C TRP A 61 -2.72 -5.42 1.09
N LEU A 62 -3.74 -5.60 1.93
CA LEU A 62 -3.62 -6.33 3.20
C LEU A 62 -3.19 -7.78 2.96
N THR A 63 -3.75 -8.45 1.95
CA THR A 63 -3.38 -9.83 1.61
C THR A 63 -1.92 -9.92 1.20
N GLY A 64 -1.41 -8.97 0.40
CA GLY A 64 0.01 -8.90 0.04
C GLY A 64 0.92 -8.58 1.23
N PHE A 65 0.50 -7.67 2.11
CA PHE A 65 1.25 -7.30 3.31
C PHE A 65 1.29 -8.44 4.34
N LEU A 66 0.20 -9.18 4.51
CA LEU A 66 0.12 -10.31 5.44
C LEU A 66 0.66 -11.62 4.85
N GLY A 67 0.83 -11.68 3.52
CA GLY A 67 1.41 -12.82 2.83
C GLY A 67 2.84 -13.13 3.32
N PRO A 68 3.27 -14.40 3.19
CA PRO A 68 4.64 -14.79 3.49
C PRO A 68 5.59 -13.92 2.67
N GLY A 69 6.56 -13.30 3.35
CA GLY A 69 7.36 -12.20 2.82
C GLY A 69 7.92 -12.50 1.43
N ALA A 70 7.91 -11.48 0.57
CA ALA A 70 8.78 -11.40 -0.59
C ALA A 70 10.24 -11.28 -0.11
N ASP A 71 10.75 -12.34 0.49
CA ASP A 71 12.14 -12.55 0.87
C ASP A 71 12.64 -13.78 0.12
N LEU A 72 12.95 -13.59 -1.16
CA LEU A 72 13.78 -14.50 -1.96
C LEU A 72 14.10 -13.85 -3.31
N PRO A 73 15.35 -13.40 -3.53
CA PRO A 73 16.00 -13.59 -4.81
C PRO A 73 16.66 -14.98 -4.82
N PRO A 74 16.13 -15.98 -5.55
CA PRO A 74 16.90 -17.15 -5.93
C PRO A 74 17.67 -16.86 -7.22
N ASP A 75 18.66 -15.97 -7.18
CA ASP A 75 19.77 -15.96 -8.16
C ASP A 75 20.80 -14.89 -7.78
N ALA A 76 21.85 -15.33 -7.08
CA ALA A 76 23.14 -14.67 -7.11
C ALA A 76 24.10 -15.66 -7.79
N PRO A 77 24.50 -15.44 -9.05
CA PRO A 77 25.67 -16.11 -9.60
C PRO A 77 26.97 -15.58 -8.97
#